data_AF-A0A1A6FPU7-F1
#
_entry.id   AF-A0A1A6FPU7-F1
#
_cell.length_a   1.000
_cell.length_b   1.000
_cell.length_c   1.000
_cell.angle_alpha   90.00
_cell.angle_beta   90.00
_cell.angle_gamma   90.00
#
_symmetry.space_group_name_H-M   'P 1'
#
loop_
_entity.id
_entity.type
_entity.pdbx_description
1 polymer ?
#
loop_
_entity_poly.entity_id
_entity_poly.type
_entity_poly.pdbx_seq_one_letter_code
_entity_poly.pdbx_strand_id
1 'polypeptide(L)'
;MNKDRVVALRQEGEIDDPLTEILRAGAKRLIAQAVEAEFEAFLDAHAEFALPDGRRRVVRHGRDPARVIQTGIGPVEVEKPKARDRGAPSDDTRIRYASSILPQWARRRTKSWMRCYRLSTSPASPPAIFRTC
;
A
#
# COMPACT_ATOMS: atom_id res chain seq x y z
N MET A 1 56.05 5.08 11.14
CA MET A 1 55.04 5.46 12.15
C MET A 1 53.73 5.70 11.41
N ASN A 2 52.90 4.66 11.24
CA ASN A 2 51.69 4.75 10.43
C ASN A 2 50.49 5.16 11.31
N LYS A 3 49.74 6.19 10.90
CA LYS A 3 48.59 6.70 11.64
C LYS A 3 47.33 6.02 11.10
N ASP A 4 47.02 4.85 11.63
CA ASP A 4 45.75 4.16 11.37
C ASP A 4 44.63 4.87 12.16
N ARG A 5 44.07 5.93 11.57
CA ARG A 5 42.92 6.64 12.13
C ARG A 5 41.65 5.86 11.77
N VAL A 6 41.32 4.89 12.62
CA VAL A 6 40.05 4.17 12.53
C VAL A 6 38.92 5.13 12.91
N VAL A 7 38.14 5.56 11.93
CA VAL A 7 36.91 6.33 12.12
C VAL A 7 35.75 5.34 12.08
N ALA A 8 34.96 5.27 13.15
CA ALA A 8 33.75 4.46 13.16
C ALA A 8 32.80 4.94 12.05
N LEU A 9 32.40 4.04 11.16
CA LEU A 9 31.32 4.28 10.20
C LEU A 9 30.04 4.50 11.00
N ARG A 10 29.59 5.76 11.11
CA ARG A 10 28.27 6.07 11.64
C ARG A 10 27.24 5.30 10.82
N GLN A 11 26.40 4.51 11.48
CA GLN A 11 25.29 3.84 10.81
C GLN A 11 24.32 4.92 10.31
N GLU A 12 24.13 4.99 9.00
CA GLU A 12 23.14 5.85 8.34
C GLU A 12 21.72 5.43 8.77
N GLY A 13 21.28 5.93 9.92
CA GLY A 13 20.01 5.54 10.53
C GLY A 13 19.80 6.14 11.91
N GLU A 14 20.89 6.50 12.60
CA GLU A 14 20.88 7.13 13.91
C GLU A 14 21.13 8.65 13.78
N ILE A 15 20.28 9.31 12.99
CA ILE A 15 20.15 10.77 13.05
C ILE A 15 18.82 11.00 13.75
N ASP A 16 18.88 11.04 15.08
CA ASP A 16 17.78 11.48 15.94
C ASP A 16 17.79 13.01 15.98
N ASP A 17 17.57 13.60 14.80
CA ASP A 17 17.43 15.05 14.66
C ASP A 17 15.94 15.42 14.80
N PRO A 18 15.59 16.39 15.67
CA PRO A 18 14.19 16.78 15.90
C PRO A 18 13.40 17.14 14.63
N LEU A 19 14.05 17.70 13.60
CA LEU A 19 13.37 18.00 12.33
C LEU A 19 13.03 16.72 11.57
N THR A 20 13.92 15.73 11.60
CA THR A 20 13.69 14.42 10.96
C THR A 20 12.54 13.68 11.62
N GLU A 21 12.36 13.79 12.94
CA GLU A 21 11.20 13.22 13.64
C GLU A 21 9.88 13.88 13.22
N ILE A 22 9.85 15.22 13.18
CA ILE A 22 8.67 15.99 12.72
C ILE A 22 8.30 15.60 11.28
N LEU A 23 9.30 15.52 10.40
CA LEU A 23 9.10 15.11 9.01
C LEU A 23 8.58 13.68 8.90
N ARG A 24 9.10 12.75 9.71
CA ARG A 24 8.64 11.35 9.75
C ARG A 24 7.18 11.26 10.23
N ALA A 25 6.82 11.98 11.28
CA ALA A 25 5.46 12.05 11.79
C ALA A 25 4.50 12.68 10.76
N GLY A 26 4.92 13.75 10.09
CA GLY A 26 4.17 14.38 9.01
C GLY A 26 3.95 13.43 7.84
N ALA A 27 5.00 12.73 7.38
CA ALA A 27 4.91 11.75 6.32
C ALA A 27 3.95 10.60 6.67
N LYS A 28 3.98 10.08 7.91
CA LYS A 28 3.04 9.05 8.39
C LYS A 28 1.59 9.49 8.23
N ARG A 29 1.28 10.73 8.65
CA ARG A 29 -0.08 11.31 8.54
C ARG A 29 -0.52 11.48 7.09
N LEU A 30 0.34 12.03 6.24
CA LEU A 30 0.02 12.27 4.83
C LEU A 30 -0.21 10.96 4.08
N ILE A 31 0.60 9.94 4.33
CA ILE A 31 0.40 8.62 3.72
C ILE A 31 -0.92 8.00 4.18
N ALA A 32 -1.22 8.08 5.48
CA ALA A 32 -2.49 7.56 6.00
C ALA A 32 -3.70 8.26 5.36
N GLN A 33 -3.66 9.60 5.24
CA GLN A 33 -4.72 10.37 4.59
C GLN A 33 -4.89 10.01 3.11
N ALA A 34 -3.78 9.88 2.38
CA ALA A 34 -3.82 9.54 0.97
C ALA A 34 -4.40 8.13 0.73
N VAL A 35 -4.04 7.17 1.58
CA VAL A 35 -4.57 5.80 1.52
C VAL A 35 -6.05 5.74 1.89
N GLU A 36 -6.48 6.56 2.85
CA GLU A 36 -7.89 6.66 3.21
C GLU A 36 -8.71 7.26 2.05
N ALA A 37 -8.22 8.33 1.43
CA ALA A 37 -8.87 8.93 0.26
C ALA A 37 -8.95 7.96 -0.93
N GLU A 38 -7.89 7.17 -1.17
CA GLU A 38 -7.91 6.09 -2.17
C GLU A 38 -8.96 5.02 -1.85
N PHE A 39 -9.10 4.66 -0.58
CA PHE A 39 -10.06 3.66 -0.15
C PHE A 39 -11.51 4.12 -0.30
N GLU A 40 -11.81 5.37 0.05
CA GLU A 40 -13.14 5.95 -0.14
C GLU A 40 -13.49 6.02 -1.64
N ALA A 41 -12.55 6.46 -2.49
CA ALA A 41 -12.74 6.45 -3.94
C ALA A 41 -13.02 5.02 -4.47
N PHE A 42 -12.37 4.00 -3.91
CA PHE A 42 -12.66 2.61 -4.24
C PHE A 42 -14.07 2.18 -3.80
N LEU A 43 -14.53 2.57 -2.61
CA LEU A 43 -15.90 2.26 -2.16
C LEU A 43 -16.95 2.94 -3.04
N ASP A 44 -16.71 4.18 -3.45
CA ASP A 44 -17.61 4.95 -4.30
C ASP A 44 -17.69 4.39 -5.71
N ALA A 45 -16.54 4.01 -6.29
CA ALA A 45 -16.50 3.31 -7.58
C ALA A 45 -17.27 1.97 -7.59
N HIS A 46 -17.51 1.38 -6.41
CA HIS A 46 -18.27 0.13 -6.26
C HIS A 46 -19.61 0.32 -5.55
N ALA A 47 -20.10 1.56 -5.42
CA ALA A 47 -21.35 1.86 -4.73
C ALA A 47 -22.58 1.25 -5.43
N GLU A 48 -22.53 1.12 -6.76
CA GLU A 48 -23.61 0.56 -7.58
C GLU A 48 -23.78 -0.95 -7.38
N PHE A 49 -22.76 -1.65 -6.88
CA PHE A 49 -22.88 -3.06 -6.56
C PHE A 49 -23.59 -3.23 -5.22
N ALA A 50 -24.89 -3.52 -5.28
CA ALA A 50 -25.70 -3.88 -4.13
C ALA A 50 -25.97 -5.40 -4.09
N LEU A 51 -26.14 -5.93 -2.88
CA LEU A 51 -26.74 -7.26 -2.68
C LEU A 51 -28.24 -7.22 -3.04
N PRO A 52 -28.89 -8.38 -3.23
CA PRO A 52 -30.35 -8.47 -3.39
C PRO A 52 -31.13 -7.77 -2.27
N ASP A 53 -30.54 -7.69 -1.07
CA ASP A 53 -31.09 -7.01 0.10
C ASP A 53 -30.96 -5.47 0.06
N GLY A 54 -30.46 -4.88 -1.04
CA GLY A 54 -30.24 -3.44 -1.20
C GLY A 54 -29.03 -2.87 -0.42
N ARG A 55 -28.26 -3.72 0.27
CA ARG A 55 -27.06 -3.31 1.02
C ARG A 55 -25.84 -3.27 0.10
N ARG A 56 -24.92 -2.32 0.33
CA ARG A 56 -23.63 -2.26 -0.42
C ARG A 56 -22.90 -3.60 -0.34
N ARG A 57 -22.43 -4.08 -1.49
CA ARG A 57 -21.67 -5.33 -1.61
C ARG A 57 -20.30 -5.25 -0.95
N VAL A 58 -19.63 -4.13 -1.12
CA VAL A 58 -18.29 -3.88 -0.56
C VAL A 58 -18.42 -2.96 0.66
N VAL A 59 -17.84 -3.37 1.79
CA VAL A 59 -17.87 -2.61 3.04
C VAL A 59 -16.49 -2.48 3.66
N ARG A 60 -16.29 -1.43 4.46
CA ARG A 60 -15.12 -1.27 5.31
C ARG A 60 -15.14 -2.33 6.42
N HIS A 61 -14.06 -3.09 6.54
CA HIS A 61 -13.89 -4.18 7.51
C HIS A 61 -12.57 -4.05 8.27
N GLY A 62 -12.39 -2.90 8.94
CA GLY A 62 -11.22 -2.61 9.76
C GLY A 62 -9.98 -2.23 8.96
N ARG A 63 -8.82 -2.57 9.53
CA ARG A 63 -7.49 -2.27 8.96
C ARG A 63 -6.64 -3.54 8.93
N ASP A 64 -5.72 -3.59 7.97
CA ASP A 64 -4.65 -4.59 7.96
C ASP A 64 -3.58 -4.24 9.01
N PRO A 65 -2.78 -5.22 9.47
CA PRO A 65 -1.70 -4.97 10.41
C PRO A 65 -0.75 -3.87 9.93
N ALA A 66 -0.31 -3.03 10.87
CA ALA A 66 0.70 -2.02 10.60
C ALA A 66 1.97 -2.67 10.07
N ARG A 67 2.59 -2.05 9.07
CA ARG A 67 3.88 -2.48 8.52
C ARG A 67 4.79 -1.29 8.30
N VAL A 68 6.09 -1.52 8.44
CA VAL A 68 7.12 -0.50 8.19
C VAL A 68 7.47 -0.48 6.71
N ILE A 69 7.46 0.71 6.11
CA ILE A 69 7.89 0.95 4.74
C ILE A 69 9.11 1.86 4.74
N GLN A 70 10.10 1.50 3.94
CA GLN A 70 11.28 2.34 3.76
C GLN A 70 10.98 3.53 2.84
N THR A 71 11.04 4.74 3.40
CA THR A 71 10.91 6.01 2.67
C THR A 71 12.27 6.74 2.62
N GLY A 72 12.36 7.85 1.88
CA GLY A 72 13.60 8.66 1.82
C GLY A 72 13.97 9.32 3.14
N ILE A 73 13.01 9.49 4.05
CA ILE A 73 13.20 10.07 5.40
C ILE A 73 13.50 8.97 6.43
N GLY A 74 13.50 7.69 6.00
CA GLY A 74 13.69 6.52 6.83
C GLY A 74 12.43 5.63 6.92
N PRO A 75 12.42 4.69 7.86
CA PRO A 75 11.29 3.77 8.05
C PRO A 75 10.05 4.51 8.58
N VAL A 76 8.90 4.26 7.97
CA VAL A 76 7.59 4.80 8.38
C VAL A 76 6.59 3.65 8.53
N GLU A 77 5.97 3.55 9.69
CA GLU A 77 4.86 2.63 9.94
C GLU A 77 3.57 3.11 9.30
N VAL A 78 2.91 2.24 8.54
CA VAL A 78 1.65 2.54 7.86
C VAL A 78 0.65 1.40 8.04
N GLU A 79 -0.62 1.75 8.05
CA GLU A 79 -1.76 0.83 8.07
C GLU A 79 -2.59 1.03 6.81
N LYS A 80 -3.20 -0.05 6.32
CA LYS A 80 -4.09 0.00 5.16
C LYS A 80 -5.53 -0.32 5.59
N PRO A 81 -6.55 0.43 5.15
CA PRO A 81 -7.94 0.02 5.30
C PRO A 81 -8.21 -1.29 4.57
N LYS A 82 -9.16 -2.06 5.11
CA LYS A 82 -9.55 -3.37 4.58
C LYS A 82 -10.99 -3.30 4.05
N ALA A 83 -11.17 -3.69 2.80
CA ALA A 83 -12.50 -3.92 2.23
C ALA A 83 -12.90 -5.39 2.40
N ARG A 84 -14.18 -5.62 2.65
CA ARG A 84 -14.82 -6.94 2.60
C ARG A 84 -15.92 -6.93 1.55
N ASP A 85 -15.81 -7.83 0.58
CA ASP A 85 -16.89 -8.18 -0.34
C ASP A 85 -17.81 -9.21 0.32
N ARG A 86 -19.09 -8.85 0.47
CA ARG A 86 -20.14 -9.70 1.06
C ARG A 86 -20.84 -10.58 0.04
N GLY A 87 -20.70 -10.29 -1.25
CA GLY A 87 -21.45 -10.91 -2.34
C GLY A 87 -20.64 -11.86 -3.22
N ALA A 88 -19.38 -12.14 -2.88
CA ALA A 88 -18.53 -13.06 -3.64
C ALA A 88 -18.88 -14.53 -3.34
N PRO A 89 -19.42 -15.31 -4.29
CA PRO A 89 -19.68 -16.75 -4.11
C PRO A 89 -18.40 -17.58 -4.10
N SER A 90 -17.33 -17.10 -4.74
CA SER A 90 -16.01 -17.74 -4.81
C SER A 90 -14.90 -16.70 -4.72
N ASP A 91 -13.68 -17.13 -4.39
CA ASP A 91 -12.55 -16.20 -4.22
C ASP A 91 -12.05 -15.58 -5.55
N ASP A 92 -12.45 -16.15 -6.69
CA ASP A 92 -12.11 -15.68 -8.03
C ASP A 92 -13.01 -14.51 -8.50
N THR A 93 -14.23 -14.43 -7.96
CA THR A 93 -15.20 -13.35 -8.25
C THR A 93 -15.22 -12.25 -7.19
N ARG A 94 -14.27 -12.29 -6.25
CA ARG A 94 -14.17 -11.38 -5.12
C ARG A 94 -13.53 -10.05 -5.53
N ILE A 95 -14.25 -8.96 -5.27
CA ILE A 95 -13.71 -7.62 -5.45
C ILE A 95 -12.70 -7.35 -4.33
N ARG A 96 -11.43 -7.13 -4.69
CA ARG A 96 -10.34 -6.89 -3.73
C ARG A 96 -9.87 -5.45 -3.81
N TYR A 97 -9.68 -4.83 -2.65
CA TYR A 97 -9.02 -3.54 -2.55
C TYR A 97 -7.50 -3.69 -2.63
N ALA A 98 -6.92 -3.25 -3.74
CA ALA A 98 -5.47 -3.13 -3.93
C ALA A 98 -5.10 -1.64 -3.96
N SER A 99 -4.29 -1.20 -3.00
CA SER A 99 -3.78 0.18 -2.96
C SER A 99 -2.60 0.33 -3.92
N SER A 100 -2.67 1.36 -4.75
CA SER A 100 -1.61 1.91 -5.59
C SER A 100 -0.48 2.50 -4.74
N ILE A 101 -0.85 3.23 -3.68
CA ILE A 101 0.08 3.91 -2.79
C ILE A 101 0.88 2.90 -1.96
N LEU A 102 0.22 1.84 -1.48
CA LEU A 102 0.78 0.83 -0.59
C LEU A 102 0.73 -0.58 -1.22
N PRO A 103 1.66 -0.93 -2.12
CA PRO A 103 1.72 -2.28 -2.67
C PRO A 103 1.92 -3.32 -1.56
N GLN A 104 1.29 -4.49 -1.71
CA GLN A 104 1.31 -5.56 -0.71
C GLN A 104 2.72 -6.11 -0.44
N TRP A 105 3.58 -6.12 -1.46
CA TRP A 105 4.95 -6.64 -1.42
C TRP A 105 6.01 -5.56 -1.14
N ALA A 106 5.63 -4.27 -1.16
CA ALA A 106 6.58 -3.18 -1.03
C ALA A 106 7.05 -3.04 0.42
N ARG A 107 8.21 -3.63 0.73
CA ARG A 107 9.03 -3.29 1.91
C ARG A 107 9.97 -2.11 1.62
N ARG A 108 10.40 -1.96 0.35
CA ARG A 108 11.29 -0.90 -0.15
C ARG A 108 10.64 -0.22 -1.35
N ARG A 109 10.89 1.08 -1.56
CA ARG A 109 10.48 1.81 -2.77
C ARG A 109 11.09 1.14 -4.00
N THR A 110 10.30 0.42 -4.80
CA THR A 110 10.77 -0.13 -6.07
C THR A 110 10.17 0.68 -7.20
N LYS A 111 11.04 1.27 -8.02
CA LYS A 111 10.73 1.99 -9.27
C LYS A 111 10.05 1.11 -10.35
N SER A 112 9.85 -0.18 -10.07
CA SER A 112 9.37 -1.19 -11.04
C SER A 112 7.85 -1.42 -11.00
N TRP A 113 7.05 -0.42 -10.63
CA TRP A 113 5.59 -0.56 -10.62
C TRP A 113 4.92 -0.07 -11.93
N MET A 114 5.55 0.89 -12.63
CA MET A 114 5.00 1.42 -13.90
C MET A 114 4.97 0.41 -15.06
N ARG A 115 5.66 -0.74 -14.96
CA ARG A 115 5.73 -1.73 -16.06
C ARG A 115 4.60 -2.78 -16.03
N CYS A 116 4.08 -3.12 -14.84
CA CYS A 116 3.01 -4.13 -14.72
C CYS A 116 1.59 -3.54 -14.78
N TYR A 117 1.39 -2.31 -14.29
CA TYR A 117 0.04 -1.73 -14.21
C TYR A 117 -0.59 -1.42 -15.60
N ARG A 118 0.25 -1.22 -16.63
CA ARG A 118 -0.19 -1.02 -18.03
C ARG A 118 -0.79 -2.27 -18.67
N LEU A 119 -0.55 -3.47 -18.12
CA LEU A 119 -1.04 -4.73 -18.70
C LEU A 119 -2.39 -5.20 -18.14
N SER A 120 -2.90 -4.62 -17.04
CA SER A 120 -4.13 -5.07 -16.39
C SER A 120 -5.34 -4.15 -16.59
N THR A 121 -5.18 -3.01 -17.27
CA THR A 121 -6.24 -2.00 -17.50
C THR A 121 -6.55 -1.80 -18.99
N SER A 122 -6.27 -2.80 -19.82
CA SER A 122 -6.77 -2.82 -21.20
C SER A 122 -8.14 -3.50 -21.23
N PRO A 123 -9.23 -2.84 -21.65
CA PRO A 123 -10.58 -3.42 -21.69
C PRO A 123 -10.77 -4.50 -22.77
N ALA A 124 -9.70 -4.91 -23.47
CA ALA A 124 -9.77 -5.79 -24.64
C ALA A 124 -8.82 -7.00 -24.53
N SER A 125 -8.79 -7.74 -23.42
CA SER A 125 -8.11 -9.04 -23.37
C SER A 125 -8.86 -10.10 -22.54
N PRO A 126 -9.11 -11.30 -23.09
CA PRO A 126 -9.75 -12.41 -22.36
C PRO A 126 -8.83 -12.96 -21.25
N PRO A 127 -9.36 -13.70 -20.26
CA PRO A 127 -8.62 -14.10 -19.07
C PRO A 127 -7.48 -15.06 -19.43
N ALA A 128 -6.26 -14.52 -19.47
CA ALA A 128 -5.06 -15.33 -19.57
C ALA A 128 -4.80 -15.99 -18.21
N ILE A 129 -4.95 -17.31 -18.20
CA ILE A 129 -4.56 -18.26 -17.16
C ILE A 129 -3.20 -17.85 -16.56
N PHE A 130 -3.21 -17.47 -15.28
CA PHE A 130 -2.00 -17.25 -14.49
C PHE A 130 -1.25 -18.58 -14.34
N ARG A 131 -0.35 -18.86 -15.29
CA ARG A 131 0.64 -19.92 -15.16
C ARG A 131 1.75 -19.41 -14.23
N THR A 132 1.93 -20.14 -13.15
CA THR A 132 2.92 -20.00 -12.07
C THR A 132 4.32 -19.64 -12.56
N CYS A 133 4.94 -18.67 -11.88
CA CYS A 133 6.36 -18.62 -11.55
C CYS A 133 6.46 -18.22 -10.07
#